data_AF-A0A1E5FRC8-F1
#
_entry.id   AF-A0A1E5FRC8-F1
#
_cell.length_a   1.000
_cell.length_b   1.000
_cell.length_c   1.000
_cell.angle_alpha   90.00
_cell.angle_beta   90.00
_cell.angle_gamma   90.00
#
_symmetry.space_group_name_H-M   'P 1'
#
loop_
_entity.id
_entity.type
_entity.pdbx_description
1 polymer ?
#
loop_
_entity_poly.entity_id
_entity_poly.type
_entity_poly.pdbx_seq_one_letter_code
_entity_poly.pdbx_strand_id
1 'polypeptide(L)'
;MKIKNILDELKFVDENAQMLCVASSAELRSRIYLVGQVLENIPGVVLGEREPHLREKTVGTFREELKNFGAQFDENDFLMESTHEINEEIYEIRYYKLTHIRYEGGEVVFHSEVGELQELREIHQEPECE
;
A
#
# COMPACT_ATOMS: atom_id res chain seq x y z
N MET A 1 2.85 -10.05 2.05
CA MET A 1 2.43 -10.60 3.36
C MET A 1 0.93 -10.92 3.29
N LYS A 2 0.43 -11.97 3.95
CA LYS A 2 -1.01 -12.34 3.93
C LYS A 2 -1.86 -11.44 4.85
N ILE A 3 -3.14 -11.19 4.52
CA ILE A 3 -4.12 -10.39 5.28
C ILE A 3 -4.17 -10.85 6.72
N LYS A 4 -4.29 -12.16 6.94
CA LYS A 4 -4.33 -12.73 8.28
C LYS A 4 -3.12 -12.32 9.12
N ASN A 5 -1.92 -12.37 8.53
CA ASN A 5 -0.69 -12.00 9.24
C ASN A 5 -0.68 -10.50 9.54
N ILE A 6 -1.15 -9.65 8.62
CA ILE A 6 -1.25 -8.21 8.83
C ILE A 6 -2.26 -7.91 9.95
N LEU A 7 -3.44 -8.53 9.91
CA LEU A 7 -4.46 -8.39 10.96
C LEU A 7 -3.93 -8.85 12.31
N ASP A 8 -3.15 -9.93 12.34
CA ASP A 8 -2.53 -10.46 13.56
C ASP A 8 -1.47 -9.49 14.13
N GLU A 9 -0.66 -8.84 13.30
CA GLU A 9 0.29 -7.80 13.73
C GLU A 9 -0.42 -6.55 14.26
N LEU A 10 -1.53 -6.16 13.62
CA LEU A 10 -2.25 -4.92 13.95
C LEU A 10 -3.27 -5.08 15.09
N LYS A 11 -3.54 -6.30 15.57
CA LYS A 11 -4.67 -6.58 16.48
C LYS A 11 -4.64 -5.83 17.81
N PHE A 12 -3.45 -5.50 18.30
CA PHE A 12 -3.25 -4.83 19.60
C PHE A 12 -2.71 -3.41 19.46
N VAL A 13 -2.57 -2.90 18.24
CA VAL A 13 -2.12 -1.54 17.98
C VAL A 13 -3.28 -0.57 18.27
N ASP A 14 -2.96 0.62 18.78
CA ASP A 14 -3.92 1.71 18.95
C ASP A 14 -4.63 1.99 17.62
N GLU A 15 -5.97 1.96 17.64
CA GLU A 15 -6.79 2.17 16.46
C GLU A 15 -6.64 3.56 15.86
N ASN A 16 -6.17 4.55 16.64
CA ASN A 16 -5.90 5.91 16.19
C ASN A 16 -4.46 6.10 15.68
N ALA A 17 -3.60 5.08 15.79
CA ALA A 17 -2.25 5.16 15.29
C ALA A 17 -2.28 5.45 13.79
N GLN A 18 -1.46 6.41 13.39
CA GLN A 18 -1.24 6.72 11.99
C GLN A 18 -0.39 5.63 11.35
N MET A 19 -0.52 5.50 10.05
CA MET A 19 0.21 4.50 9.32
C MET A 19 1.01 5.10 8.16
N LEU A 20 2.05 4.39 7.77
CA LEU A 20 3.02 4.85 6.77
C LEU A 20 3.67 3.67 6.04
N CYS A 21 3.97 3.86 4.77
CA CYS A 21 4.71 2.95 3.92
C CYS A 21 6.17 3.41 3.74
N VAL A 22 7.12 2.50 3.89
CA VAL A 22 8.55 2.72 3.65
C VAL A 22 9.11 1.67 2.71
N ALA A 23 9.68 2.10 1.58
CA ALA A 23 10.49 1.26 0.71
C ALA A 23 11.90 1.82 0.66
N SER A 24 12.80 1.27 1.47
CA SER A 24 14.17 1.77 1.63
C SER A 24 14.96 1.72 0.32
N SER A 25 14.66 0.74 -0.54
CA SER A 25 15.28 0.57 -1.86
C SER A 25 15.01 1.73 -2.82
N ALA A 26 13.96 2.52 -2.59
CA ALA A 26 13.55 3.65 -3.40
C ALA A 26 13.52 4.98 -2.63
N GLU A 27 14.06 5.01 -1.40
CA GLU A 27 13.97 6.15 -0.48
C GLU A 27 12.53 6.65 -0.29
N LEU A 28 11.55 5.76 -0.45
CA LEU A 28 10.14 6.08 -0.40
C LEU A 28 9.68 6.15 1.06
N ARG A 29 9.03 7.25 1.42
CA ARG A 29 8.29 7.41 2.68
C ARG A 29 6.96 8.08 2.39
N SER A 30 5.86 7.33 2.43
CA SER A 30 4.54 7.84 2.03
C SER A 30 3.41 7.38 2.95
N ARG A 31 2.34 8.18 3.06
CA ARG A 31 1.06 7.73 3.59
C ARG A 31 0.47 6.65 2.65
N ILE A 32 -0.28 5.71 3.22
CA ILE A 32 -0.48 4.35 2.69
C ILE A 32 -1.10 4.30 1.29
N TYR A 33 -0.57 3.38 0.49
CA TYR A 33 -1.29 2.71 -0.60
C TYR A 33 -1.00 1.22 -0.48
N LEU A 34 -1.99 0.45 -0.04
CA LEU A 34 -1.90 -1.01 -0.05
C LEU A 34 -2.87 -1.53 -1.11
N VAL A 35 -2.38 -2.47 -1.92
CA VAL A 35 -3.12 -3.02 -3.07
C VAL A 35 -3.24 -4.51 -2.90
N GLY A 36 -4.49 -4.98 -2.87
CA GLY A 36 -4.82 -6.39 -2.89
C GLY A 36 -4.24 -7.07 -4.11
N GLN A 37 -3.54 -8.21 -3.98
CA GLN A 37 -3.06 -8.94 -5.16
C GLN A 37 -4.02 -10.07 -5.53
N VAL A 38 -4.42 -10.15 -6.80
CA VAL A 38 -5.28 -11.24 -7.29
C VAL A 38 -4.49 -12.56 -7.37
N LEU A 39 -3.18 -12.46 -7.66
CA LEU A 39 -2.19 -13.55 -7.68
C LEU A 39 -0.84 -13.01 -7.19
N GLU A 40 0.13 -13.89 -6.94
CA GLU A 40 1.49 -13.44 -6.60
C GLU A 40 2.01 -12.46 -7.66
N ASN A 41 2.39 -11.26 -7.19
CA ASN A 41 2.87 -10.16 -8.02
C ASN A 41 1.86 -9.74 -9.11
N ILE A 42 0.55 -9.82 -8.87
CA ILE A 42 -0.45 -9.25 -9.79
C ILE A 42 -1.34 -8.27 -9.01
N PRO A 43 -1.21 -6.94 -9.24
CA PRO A 43 -2.01 -5.96 -8.52
C PRO A 43 -3.49 -6.14 -8.87
N GLY A 44 -4.34 -5.92 -7.88
CA GLY A 44 -5.79 -6.06 -7.98
C GLY A 44 -6.48 -4.80 -7.49
N VAL A 45 -7.24 -4.93 -6.41
CA VAL A 45 -8.05 -3.83 -5.90
C VAL A 45 -7.26 -3.02 -4.88
N VAL A 46 -7.25 -1.70 -5.05
CA VAL A 46 -6.64 -0.78 -4.09
C VAL A 46 -7.47 -0.72 -2.81
N LEU A 47 -6.81 -0.82 -1.65
CA LEU A 47 -7.46 -0.57 -0.36
C LEU A 47 -7.47 0.92 -0.05
N GLY A 48 -8.54 1.58 -0.46
CA GLY A 48 -8.79 2.99 -0.20
C GLY A 48 -8.93 3.84 -1.44
N GLU A 49 -8.73 5.14 -1.22
CA GLU A 49 -8.85 6.18 -2.23
C GLU A 49 -7.45 6.52 -2.76
N ARG A 50 -7.35 6.78 -4.06
CA ARG A 50 -6.09 7.16 -4.71
C ARG A 50 -5.78 8.64 -4.51
N GLU A 51 -6.78 9.43 -4.14
CA GLU A 51 -6.76 10.87 -3.96
C GLU A 51 -5.84 11.29 -2.81
N PRO A 52 -4.82 12.14 -3.04
CA PRO A 52 -3.83 12.57 -2.03
C PRO A 52 -4.37 12.95 -0.66
N HIS A 53 -5.50 13.64 -0.63
CA HIS A 53 -6.11 14.18 0.59
C HIS A 53 -6.97 13.17 1.35
N LEU A 54 -7.23 11.98 0.78
CA LEU A 54 -7.99 10.89 1.40
C LEU A 54 -7.09 9.70 1.82
N ARG A 55 -5.77 9.83 1.65
CA ARG A 55 -4.77 8.77 1.93
C ARG A 55 -4.48 8.57 3.41
N GLU A 56 -4.90 9.49 4.27
CA GLU A 56 -4.69 9.35 5.72
C GLU A 56 -5.67 8.34 6.30
N LYS A 57 -5.12 7.23 6.80
CA LYS A 57 -5.89 6.16 7.44
C LYS A 57 -5.28 5.80 8.78
N THR A 58 -6.16 5.60 9.74
CA THR A 58 -5.79 5.05 11.04
C THR A 58 -5.85 3.52 11.00
N VAL A 59 -5.14 2.88 11.93
CA VAL A 59 -5.15 1.42 12.08
C VAL A 59 -6.57 0.85 12.21
N GLY A 60 -7.47 1.53 12.91
CA GLY A 60 -8.86 1.11 13.08
C GLY A 60 -9.59 1.00 11.75
N THR A 61 -9.61 2.07 10.96
CA THR A 61 -10.24 2.10 9.62
C THR A 61 -9.65 1.01 8.71
N PHE A 62 -8.31 0.90 8.72
CA PHE A 62 -7.63 -0.07 7.87
C PHE A 62 -7.92 -1.52 8.26
N ARG A 63 -7.99 -1.85 9.56
CA ARG A 63 -8.39 -3.19 10.03
C ARG A 63 -9.80 -3.56 9.59
N GLU A 64 -10.74 -2.61 9.60
CA GLU A 64 -12.11 -2.85 9.14
C GLU A 64 -12.17 -3.07 7.62
N GLU A 65 -11.45 -2.28 6.84
CA GLU A 65 -11.33 -2.50 5.39
C GLU A 65 -10.74 -3.88 5.07
N LEU A 66 -9.64 -4.26 5.75
CA LEU A 66 -9.01 -5.56 5.58
C LEU A 66 -9.96 -6.73 5.87
N LYS A 67 -10.79 -6.63 6.90
CA LYS A 67 -11.78 -7.67 7.24
C LYS A 67 -12.84 -7.81 6.14
N ASN A 68 -13.27 -6.70 5.55
CA ASN A 68 -14.25 -6.70 4.46
C ASN A 68 -13.65 -7.14 3.11
N PHE A 69 -12.33 -7.05 2.98
CA PHE A 69 -11.59 -7.43 1.78
C PHE A 69 -11.20 -8.93 1.76
N GLY A 70 -11.02 -9.54 2.93
CA GLY A 70 -10.30 -10.81 3.14
C GLY A 70 -10.74 -12.04 2.34
N ALA A 71 -12.03 -12.27 2.14
CA ALA A 71 -12.49 -13.58 1.65
C ALA A 71 -12.06 -13.93 0.21
N GLN A 72 -11.66 -12.94 -0.60
CA GLN A 72 -11.28 -13.15 -2.01
C GLN A 72 -9.77 -13.11 -2.27
N PHE A 73 -8.95 -12.76 -1.26
CA PHE A 73 -7.53 -12.42 -1.44
C PHE A 73 -6.57 -13.22 -0.55
N ASP A 74 -7.06 -14.22 0.19
CA ASP A 74 -6.41 -14.95 1.31
C ASP A 74 -5.02 -15.60 1.08
N GLU A 75 -4.56 -15.77 -0.17
CA GLU A 75 -3.29 -16.47 -0.45
C GLU A 75 -2.12 -15.56 -0.86
N ASN A 76 -2.35 -14.33 -1.37
CA ASN A 76 -1.30 -13.43 -1.90
C ASN A 76 -1.65 -11.95 -1.73
N ASP A 77 -1.70 -11.45 -0.50
CA ASP A 77 -2.73 -10.44 -0.26
C ASP A 77 -2.32 -8.97 -0.45
N PHE A 78 -1.05 -8.55 -0.34
CA PHE A 78 -0.71 -7.12 -0.53
C PHE A 78 0.62 -6.76 -1.16
N LEU A 79 0.53 -5.75 -2.03
CA LEU A 79 1.60 -4.86 -2.45
C LEU A 79 1.44 -3.49 -1.80
N MET A 80 2.55 -2.78 -1.68
CA MET A 80 2.56 -1.35 -1.47
C MET A 80 2.59 -0.68 -2.84
N GLU A 81 1.70 0.27 -3.06
CA GLU A 81 1.67 1.09 -4.28
C GLU A 81 2.33 2.44 -4.00
N SER A 82 2.94 3.03 -5.02
CA SER A 82 3.49 4.37 -4.96
C SER A 82 3.25 5.05 -6.29
N THR A 83 2.66 6.23 -6.24
CA THR A 83 2.62 7.13 -7.39
C THR A 83 3.93 7.91 -7.45
N HIS A 84 4.56 7.95 -8.63
CA HIS A 84 5.74 8.75 -8.91
C HIS A 84 5.45 9.70 -10.07
N GLU A 85 5.31 10.98 -9.76
CA GLU A 85 5.09 12.02 -10.76
C GLU A 85 6.39 12.27 -11.53
N ILE A 86 6.34 12.12 -12.86
CA ILE A 86 7.46 12.45 -13.75
C ILE A 86 7.37 13.92 -14.17
N ASN A 87 6.16 14.38 -14.50
CA ASN A 87 5.83 15.78 -14.81
C ASN A 87 4.33 16.02 -14.56
N GLU A 88 3.81 17.18 -15.00
CA GLU A 88 2.41 17.58 -14.81
C GLU A 88 1.40 16.66 -15.54
N GLU A 89 1.84 15.87 -16.52
CA GLU A 89 0.98 15.05 -17.38
C GLU A 89 1.26 13.55 -17.26
N ILE A 90 2.39 13.16 -16.67
CA ILE A 90 2.87 11.77 -16.66
C ILE A 90 3.19 11.35 -15.23
N TYR A 91 2.61 10.22 -14.82
CA TYR A 91 2.94 9.56 -13.57
C TYR A 91 3.12 8.06 -13.76
N GLU A 92 3.96 7.48 -12.91
CA GLU A 92 4.14 6.04 -12.83
C GLU A 92 3.47 5.50 -11.56
N ILE A 93 2.77 4.38 -11.69
CA ILE A 93 2.38 3.57 -10.54
C ILE A 93 3.43 2.46 -10.38
N ARG A 94 4.08 2.44 -9.21
CA ARG A 94 5.13 1.49 -8.86
C ARG A 94 4.68 0.61 -7.70
N TYR A 95 5.09 -0.65 -7.70
CA TYR A 95 4.68 -1.63 -6.72
C TYR A 95 5.86 -2.22 -5.96
N TYR A 96 5.66 -2.48 -4.66
CA TYR A 96 6.65 -3.03 -3.76
C TYR A 96 6.04 -4.14 -2.90
N LYS A 97 6.79 -5.20 -2.61
CA LYS A 97 6.27 -6.30 -1.76
C LYS A 97 6.22 -5.84 -0.31
N LEU A 98 5.06 -5.98 0.35
CA LEU A 98 4.99 -5.82 1.79
C LEU A 98 5.71 -6.99 2.47
N THR A 99 6.84 -6.68 3.10
CA THR A 99 7.72 -7.67 3.73
C THR A 99 7.45 -7.82 5.23
N HIS A 100 7.31 -6.70 5.95
CA HIS A 100 7.08 -6.71 7.39
C HIS A 100 6.43 -5.41 7.87
N ILE A 101 5.95 -5.40 9.11
CA ILE A 101 5.31 -4.26 9.76
C ILE A 101 6.08 -3.95 11.04
N ARG A 102 6.30 -2.67 11.35
CA ARG A 102 6.93 -2.20 12.60
C ARG A 102 6.07 -1.14 13.26
N TYR A 103 6.29 -0.97 14.56
CA TYR A 103 5.73 0.14 15.31
C TYR A 103 6.85 1.08 15.73
N GLU A 104 6.85 2.29 15.19
CA GLU A 104 7.95 3.26 15.35
C GLU A 104 7.37 4.65 15.62
N GLY A 105 7.80 5.29 16.70
CA GLY A 105 7.43 6.69 16.98
C GLY A 105 5.93 6.95 17.16
N GLY A 106 5.12 5.94 17.51
CA GLY A 106 3.67 6.07 17.61
C GLY A 106 2.91 5.71 16.33
N GLU A 107 3.62 5.39 15.25
CA GLU A 107 3.07 5.07 13.94
C GLU A 107 3.29 3.58 13.60
N VAL A 108 2.40 3.02 12.78
CA VAL A 108 2.60 1.73 12.13
C VAL A 108 3.31 1.94 10.80
N VAL A 109 4.44 1.26 10.62
CA VAL A 109 5.24 1.37 9.41
C VAL A 109 5.22 0.04 8.65
N PHE A 110 4.70 0.09 7.43
CA PHE A 110 4.70 -0.99 6.45
C PHE A 110 5.98 -0.93 5.63
N HIS A 111 6.80 -1.99 5.69
CA HIS A 111 8.11 -1.99 5.07
C HIS A 111 8.19 -2.90 3.84
N SER A 112 8.90 -2.40 2.82
CA SER A 112 9.47 -3.23 1.76
C SER A 112 11.00 -3.25 1.86
N GLU A 113 11.56 -4.43 2.09
CA GLU A 113 13.02 -4.68 2.02
C GLU A 113 13.49 -5.12 0.64
N VAL A 114 12.56 -5.39 -0.27
CA VAL A 114 12.86 -5.75 -1.66
C VAL A 114 12.81 -4.51 -2.55
N GLY A 115 13.43 -4.63 -3.72
CA GLY A 115 13.30 -3.61 -4.77
C GLY A 115 11.87 -3.50 -5.30
N GLU A 116 11.65 -2.47 -6.10
CA GLU A 116 10.45 -2.34 -6.92
C GLU A 116 10.21 -3.60 -7.78
N LEU A 117 8.94 -4.00 -7.88
CA LEU A 117 8.48 -5.00 -8.85
C LEU A 117 8.31 -4.32 -10.21
N GLN A 118 9.43 -4.13 -10.92
CA GLN A 118 9.50 -3.37 -12.17
C GLN A 118 8.56 -3.93 -13.25
N GLU A 119 8.31 -5.23 -13.23
CA GLU A 119 7.41 -5.92 -14.15
C GLU A 119 5.94 -5.48 -14.01
N LEU A 120 5.58 -4.84 -12.89
CA LEU A 120 4.24 -4.36 -12.59
C LEU A 120 4.10 -2.85 -12.79
N ARG A 121 5.15 -2.16 -13.21
CA ARG A 121 5.10 -0.70 -13.35
C ARG A 121 4.09 -0.31 -14.40
N GLU A 122 3.20 0.59 -14.03
CA GLU A 122 2.23 1.21 -14.94
C GLU A 122 2.64 2.65 -15.23
N ILE A 123 2.57 3.05 -16.49
CA ILE A 123 2.81 4.44 -16.91
C ILE A 123 1.48 5.00 -17.37
N HIS A 124 1.07 6.11 -16.75
CA HIS A 124 -0.17 6.80 -17.05
C HIS A 124 0.16 8.19 -17.57
N GLN A 125 -0.58 8.61 -18.58
CA GLN A 125 -0.50 9.95 -19.14
C GLN A 125 -1.91 10.57 -19.05
N GLU A 126 -2.02 11.71 -18.38
CA GLU A 126 -3.26 12.49 -18.42
C GLU A 126 -3.49 12.94 -19.87
N PRO A 127 -4.70 12.76 -20.43
CA PRO A 127 -4.99 13.26 -21.76
C PRO A 127 -4.87 14.79 -21.74
N GLU A 128 -4.16 15.36 -22.72
CA GLU A 128 -4.21 16.80 -23.00
C GLU A 128 -5.69 17.20 -23.06
N CYS A 129 -6.14 18.03 -22.12
CA CYS A 129 -7.51 18.55 -22.16
C CYS A 129 -7.67 19.36 -23.46
N GLU A 130 -8.58 18.91 -24.34
CA GLU A 130 -9.05 19.69 -25.51
C GLU A 130 -9.72 21.01 -25.10
#